data_AF-A0A967WJR8-F1
#
_entry.id   AF-A0A967WJR8-F1
#
_cell.length_a   1.000
_cell.length_b   1.000
_cell.length_c   1.000
_cell.angle_alpha   90.00
_cell.angle_beta   90.00
_cell.angle_gamma   90.00
#
_symmetry.space_group_name_H-M   'P 1'
#
loop_
_entity.id
_entity.type
_entity.pdbx_description
1 polymer ?
#
loop_
_entity_poly.entity_id
_entity_poly.type
_entity_poly.pdbx_seq_one_letter_code
_entity_poly.pdbx_strand_id
1 'polypeptide(L)' 'GNSDLYALSIGQDQPVRLTNHVADDRDPAWSPDGDRLAFASHRDGNWEIYVLDV' A
#
# COMPACT_ATOMS: atom_id res chain seq x y z
N GLY A 1 11.82 8.53 -3.14
CA GLY A 1 10.97 9.56 -2.51
C GLY A 1 10.68 9.05 -1.13
N ASN A 2 9.56 9.43 -0.56
CA ASN A 2 8.87 8.58 0.40
C ASN A 2 7.43 8.50 -0.10
N SER A 3 7.13 7.44 -0.84
CA SER A 3 5.79 7.18 -1.35
C SER A 3 5.13 6.13 -0.47
N ASP A 4 4.03 6.48 0.21
CA ASP A 4 3.15 5.51 0.84
C ASP A 4 1.91 5.27 -0.03
N LEU A 5 1.20 4.17 0.25
CA LEU A 5 -0.06 3.83 -0.39
C LEU A 5 -1.24 4.37 0.41
N TYR A 6 -2.20 4.95 -0.30
CA TYR A 6 -3.45 5.47 0.24
C TYR A 6 -4.64 4.90 -0.54
N ALA A 7 -5.75 4.65 0.14
CA ALA A 7 -7.00 4.25 -0.47
C ALA A 7 -8.11 5.24 -0.17
N LEU A 8 -8.97 5.48 -1.16
CA LEU A 8 -10.18 6.28 -1.02
C LEU A 8 -11.37 5.40 -1.39
N SER A 9 -12.23 5.11 -0.43
CA SER A 9 -13.49 4.43 -0.70
C SER A 9 -14.51 5.41 -1.26
N ILE A 10 -15.37 4.95 -2.18
CA ILE A 10 -16.45 5.77 -2.73
C ILE A 10 -17.38 6.22 -1.60
N GLY A 11 -17.63 7.53 -1.51
CA GLY A 11 -18.43 8.13 -0.44
C GLY A 11 -17.64 8.56 0.79
N GLN A 12 -16.32 8.34 0.81
CA GLN A 12 -15.43 8.99 1.77
C GLN A 12 -14.84 10.27 1.17
N ASP A 13 -14.71 11.30 2.00
CA ASP A 13 -14.15 12.59 1.59
C ASP A 13 -12.62 12.64 1.72
N GLN A 14 -12.02 11.71 2.46
CA GLN A 14 -10.60 11.69 2.76
C GLN A 14 -10.01 10.28 2.57
N PRO A 15 -8.82 10.17 1.97
CA PRO A 15 -8.14 8.89 1.82
C PRO A 15 -7.62 8.38 3.17
N VAL A 16 -7.57 7.06 3.30
CA VAL A 16 -6.94 6.33 4.41
C VAL A 16 -5.54 5.93 3.99
N ARG A 17 -4.56 6.17 4.86
CA ARG A 17 -3.17 5.73 4.66
C ARG A 17 -3.07 4.24 4.99
N LEU A 18 -2.56 3.45 4.04
CA LEU A 18 -2.44 2.00 4.18
C LEU A 18 -1.04 1.56 4.60
N THR A 19 0.00 2.23 4.09
CA THR A 19 1.38 1.95 4.49
C THR A 19 2.00 3.13 5.22
N ASN A 20 2.93 2.83 6.13
CA ASN A 20 3.67 3.84 6.86
C ASN A 20 5.11 3.40 7.05
N HIS A 21 5.95 3.68 6.07
CA HIS A 21 7.36 3.34 6.14
C HIS A 21 8.23 4.44 5.54
N VAL A 22 9.51 4.49 5.96
CA VAL A 22 10.47 5.48 5.42
C VAL A 22 10.88 5.18 3.97
N ALA A 23 10.62 3.97 3.49
CA ALA A 23 10.94 3.53 2.12
C ALA A 23 9.77 3.77 1.17
N ASP A 24 10.05 3.75 -0.14
CA ASP A 24 9.00 3.85 -1.16
C ASP A 24 8.20 2.54 -1.24
N ASP A 25 6.87 2.68 -1.26
CA ASP A 25 5.87 1.65 -1.56
C ASP A 25 5.14 2.00 -2.87
N ARG A 26 4.98 1.03 -3.78
CA ARG A 26 4.46 1.23 -5.15
C ARG A 26 3.63 0.04 -5.65
N ASP A 27 2.97 0.25 -6.79
CA ASP A 27 2.31 -0.77 -7.60
C ASP A 27 1.32 -1.65 -6.81
N PRO A 28 0.30 -1.05 -6.17
CA PRO A 28 -0.68 -1.77 -5.37
C PRO A 28 -1.59 -2.69 -6.20
N ALA A 29 -1.91 -3.86 -5.65
CA ALA A 29 -2.93 -4.78 -6.16
C ALA A 29 -3.79 -5.34 -5.02
N TRP A 30 -5.09 -5.11 -5.08
CA TRP A 30 -6.05 -5.65 -4.11
C TRP A 30 -6.36 -7.13 -4.38
N SER A 31 -6.57 -7.89 -3.31
CA SER A 31 -7.24 -9.18 -3.39
C SER A 31 -8.70 -8.99 -3.85
N PRO A 32 -9.32 -10.00 -4.50
CA PRO A 32 -10.69 -9.87 -5.01
C PRO A 32 -11.77 -9.61 -3.94
N ASP A 33 -11.52 -10.08 -2.73
CA ASP A 33 -12.34 -9.86 -1.53
C ASP A 33 -12.06 -8.51 -0.84
N GLY A 34 -10.99 -7.81 -1.23
CA GLY A 34 -10.61 -6.50 -0.71
C GLY A 34 -9.98 -6.52 0.68
N ASP A 35 -9.68 -7.71 1.22
CA ASP A 35 -9.10 -7.87 2.57
C ASP A 35 -7.58 -7.76 2.62
N ARG A 36 -6.92 -7.79 1.46
CA ARG A 36 -5.47 -7.78 1.34
C ARG A 36 -5.00 -6.89 0.20
N LEU A 37 -3.82 -6.32 0.42
CA LEU A 37 -3.11 -5.52 -0.57
C LEU A 37 -1.70 -6.07 -0.78
N ALA A 38 -1.38 -6.48 -2.00
CA ALA A 38 -0.02 -6.74 -2.44
C ALA A 38 0.62 -5.46 -3.02
N PHE A 39 1.89 -5.21 -2.72
CA PHE A 39 2.62 -4.03 -3.22
C PHE A 39 4.14 -4.25 -3.23
N ALA A 40 4.85 -3.45 -4.02
CA ALA A 40 6.32 -3.43 -4.04
C ALA A 40 6.86 -2.44 -3.00
N SER A 41 7.82 -2.84 -2.18
CA SER A 41 8.48 -1.98 -1.19
C SER A 41 9.99 -2.05 -1.28
N HIS A 42 10.68 -0.94 -1.01
CA HIS A 42 12.15 -0.89 -0.94
C HIS A 42 12.68 -0.91 0.52
N ARG A 43 11.88 -1.42 1.46
CA ARG A 43 12.17 -1.29 2.90
C ARG A 43 13.38 -2.10 3.38
N ASP A 44 13.75 -3.16 2.68
CA ASP A 44 14.88 -4.02 3.04
C ASP A 44 16.16 -3.70 2.26
N GLY A 45 16.16 -2.61 1.49
CA GLY A 45 17.33 -2.16 0.72
C GLY A 45 17.37 -2.65 -0.73
N ASN A 46 16.37 -3.41 -1.15
CA ASN A 46 16.04 -3.74 -2.54
C ASN A 46 14.51 -3.83 -2.68
N TRP A 47 14.00 -4.02 -3.90
CA TRP A 47 12.57 -4.18 -4.13
C TRP A 47 12.12 -5.60 -3.79
N GLU A 48 11.15 -5.74 -2.89
CA GLU A 48 10.41 -6.98 -2.65
C GLU A 48 8.89 -6.77 -2.68
N ILE A 49 8.15 -7.88 -2.71
CA ILE A 49 6.70 -7.90 -2.65
C ILE A 49 6.26 -8.13 -1.21
N TYR A 50 5.38 -7.27 -0.72
CA TYR A 50 4.76 -7.35 0.59
C TYR A 50 3.25 -7.52 0.45
N VAL A 51 2.65 -8.11 1.49
CA VAL A 51 1.20 -8.19 1.64
C VAL A 51 0.80 -7.55 2.96
N LEU A 52 -0.23 -6.71 2.91
CA LEU A 52 -0.87 -6.09 4.05
C LEU A 52 -2.31 -6.62 4.16
N ASP A 53 -2.73 -7.02 5.34
CA ASP A 53 -4.15 -7.24 5.67
C ASP A 53 -4.80 -5.88 6.00
N VAL A 54 -6.00 -5.62 5.48
CA VAL A 54 -6.68 -4.32 5.52
C VAL A 54 -7.97 -4.37 6.33
#